data_AF-A0A6C0J5S4-F1
#
_entry.id   AF-A0A6C0J5S4-F1
#
_cell.length_a   1.000
_cell.length_b   1.000
_cell.length_c   1.000
_cell.angle_alpha   90.00
_cell.angle_beta   90.00
_cell.angle_gamma   90.00
#
_symmetry.space_group_name_H-M   'P 1'
#
loop_
_entity.id
_entity.type
_entity.pdbx_description
1 polymer ?
#
loop_
_entity_poly.entity_id
_entity_poly.type
_entity_poly.pdbx_seq_one_letter_code
_entity_poly.pdbx_strand_id
1 'polypeptide(L)'
;MNNLTLCDRVHNALKINISDKAELNTLLQDLAREKETEALVRIWDTKKNTEIDKETMLAITELHNMGKGKIPHGTIDIPYDRPRLAPSRRLHKICKGYLLHTRSEAAKQYIIAAILYVDSHPEYAELKKGEQIKVIRNYLKIPNDTARGLVTKLKHKRVI
;
A
#
# COMPACT_ATOMS: atom_id res chain seq x y z
N MET A 1 -17.77 -6.80 30.83
CA MET A 1 -16.67 -7.13 29.88
C MET A 1 -15.66 -6.02 30.01
N ASN A 2 -14.42 -6.30 30.43
CA ASN A 2 -13.39 -5.26 30.51
C ASN A 2 -13.03 -4.83 29.10
N ASN A 3 -13.37 -3.59 28.72
CA ASN A 3 -12.92 -3.00 27.48
C ASN A 3 -11.41 -2.77 27.62
N LEU A 4 -10.61 -3.60 26.96
CA LEU A 4 -9.17 -3.41 26.86
C LEU A 4 -8.90 -2.04 26.24
N THR A 5 -7.93 -1.29 26.80
CA THR A 5 -7.50 -0.03 26.20
C THR A 5 -6.82 -0.29 24.85
N LEU A 6 -6.66 0.75 24.04
CA LEU A 6 -5.92 0.64 22.78
C LEU A 6 -4.47 0.18 23.02
N CYS A 7 -3.85 0.65 24.12
CA CYS A 7 -2.52 0.23 24.56
C CYS A 7 -2.48 -1.28 24.87
N ASP A 8 -3.44 -1.78 25.66
CA ASP A 8 -3.53 -3.20 26.00
C ASP A 8 -3.69 -4.08 24.75
N ARG A 9 -4.52 -3.63 23.80
CA ARG A 9 -4.74 -4.31 22.52
C ARG A 9 -3.45 -4.38 21.71
N VAL A 10 -2.67 -3.30 21.64
CA VAL A 10 -1.36 -3.30 20.96
C VAL A 10 -0.39 -4.27 21.61
N HIS A 11 -0.22 -4.22 22.94
CA HIS A 11 0.71 -5.12 23.62
C HIS A 11 0.31 -6.59 23.48
N ASN A 12 -0.98 -6.90 23.55
CA ASN A 12 -1.49 -8.25 23.30
C ASN A 12 -1.21 -8.71 21.87
N ALA A 13 -1.46 -7.84 20.89
CA ALA A 13 -1.22 -8.09 19.47
C ALA A 13 0.26 -8.34 19.13
N LEU A 14 1.18 -7.73 19.88
CA LEU A 14 2.62 -7.93 19.73
C LEU A 14 3.11 -9.22 20.38
N LYS A 15 2.51 -9.64 21.49
CA LYS A 15 2.89 -10.87 22.22
C LYS A 15 2.29 -12.13 21.61
N ILE A 16 1.07 -12.04 21.09
CA ILE A 16 0.29 -13.18 20.63
C ILE A 16 0.11 -13.08 19.12
N ASN A 17 -0.01 -14.23 18.44
CA ASN A 17 -0.46 -14.21 17.07
C ASN A 17 -1.96 -13.89 17.02
N ILE A 18 -2.34 -12.68 16.58
CA ILE A 18 -3.74 -12.41 16.25
C ILE A 18 -4.10 -13.32 15.08
N SER A 19 -4.85 -14.37 15.35
CA SER A 19 -5.35 -15.30 14.33
C SER A 19 -6.60 -14.76 13.65
N ASP A 20 -7.33 -13.84 14.29
CA ASP A 20 -8.52 -13.22 13.72
C ASP A 20 -8.17 -11.98 12.86
N LYS A 21 -8.42 -12.10 11.56
CA LYS A 21 -8.25 -11.02 10.60
C LYS A 21 -9.11 -9.81 10.95
N ALA A 22 -10.34 -9.99 11.43
CA ALA A 22 -11.25 -8.89 11.76
C ALA A 22 -10.72 -8.06 12.93
N GLU A 23 -10.21 -8.72 13.97
CA GLU A 23 -9.59 -8.06 15.12
C GLU A 23 -8.36 -7.25 14.70
N LEU A 24 -7.50 -7.80 13.83
CA LEU A 24 -6.32 -7.08 13.32
C LEU A 24 -6.71 -5.83 12.52
N ASN A 25 -7.68 -5.96 11.60
CA ASN A 25 -8.13 -4.83 10.78
C ASN A 25 -8.75 -3.73 11.66
N THR A 26 -9.57 -4.12 12.65
CA THR A 26 -10.15 -3.19 13.62
C THR A 26 -9.07 -2.46 14.42
N LEU A 27 -8.06 -3.18 14.93
CA LEU A 27 -6.93 -2.58 15.64
C LEU A 27 -6.16 -1.58 14.76
N LEU A 28 -5.84 -1.96 13.51
CA LEU A 28 -5.12 -1.07 12.60
C LEU A 28 -5.91 0.19 12.24
N GLN A 29 -7.23 0.08 12.08
CA GLN A 29 -8.12 1.23 11.87
C GLN A 29 -8.11 2.16 13.08
N ASP A 30 -8.25 1.63 14.29
CA ASP A 30 -8.24 2.42 15.52
C ASP A 30 -6.89 3.14 15.70
N LEU A 31 -5.77 2.45 15.47
CA LEU A 31 -4.45 3.06 15.52
C LEU A 31 -4.27 4.16 14.46
N ALA A 32 -4.83 3.99 13.27
CA ALA A 32 -4.77 5.02 12.24
C ALA A 32 -5.59 6.27 12.62
N ARG A 33 -6.80 6.06 13.16
CA ARG A 33 -7.71 7.14 13.60
C ARG A 33 -7.14 7.94 14.77
N GLU A 34 -6.59 7.24 15.76
CA GLU A 34 -5.92 7.84 16.93
C GLU A 34 -4.50 8.34 16.61
N LYS A 35 -4.04 8.16 15.37
CA LYS A 35 -2.72 8.59 14.88
C LYS A 35 -1.54 7.99 15.65
N GLU A 36 -1.72 6.77 16.12
CA GLU A 36 -0.72 5.95 16.79
C GLU A 36 0.24 5.30 15.77
N THR A 37 1.00 6.14 15.05
CA THR A 37 1.78 5.73 13.88
C THR A 37 2.84 4.67 14.19
N GLU A 38 3.58 4.81 15.28
CA GLU A 38 4.60 3.84 15.66
C GLU A 38 3.98 2.47 15.96
N ALA A 39 2.89 2.45 16.72
CA ALA A 39 2.12 1.25 17.00
C ALA A 39 1.59 0.58 15.74
N LEU A 40 0.94 1.35 14.87
CA LEU A 40 0.42 0.87 13.59
C LEU A 40 1.52 0.21 12.77
N VAL A 41 2.66 0.88 12.63
CA VAL A 41 3.81 0.37 11.86
C VAL A 41 4.37 -0.90 12.49
N ARG A 42 4.48 -0.97 13.81
CA ARG A 42 5.00 -2.15 14.50
C ARG A 42 4.08 -3.34 14.30
N ILE A 43 2.77 -3.16 14.51
CA ILE A 43 1.76 -4.20 14.27
C ILE A 43 1.82 -4.66 12.82
N TRP A 44 1.86 -3.72 11.86
CA TRP A 44 1.98 -4.04 10.45
C TRP A 44 3.21 -4.89 10.14
N ASP A 45 4.38 -4.52 10.65
CA ASP A 45 5.63 -5.23 10.36
C ASP A 45 5.68 -6.62 11.00
N THR A 46 5.12 -6.78 12.20
CA THR A 46 4.98 -8.07 12.88
C THR A 46 3.95 -8.96 12.19
N LYS A 47 2.89 -8.40 11.60
CA LYS A 47 1.77 -9.12 10.96
C LYS A 47 1.77 -9.02 9.43
N LYS A 48 2.93 -8.76 8.81
CA LYS A 48 3.10 -8.41 7.38
C LYS A 48 2.56 -9.40 6.33
N ASN A 49 2.11 -10.59 6.77
CA ASN A 49 1.56 -11.64 5.90
C ASN A 49 0.04 -11.80 6.06
N THR A 50 -0.60 -11.04 6.94
CA THR A 50 -2.05 -11.09 7.12
C THR A 50 -2.72 -10.19 6.09
N GLU A 51 -3.83 -10.67 5.52
CA GLU A 51 -4.61 -9.90 4.56
C GLU A 51 -5.27 -8.70 5.25
N ILE A 52 -5.04 -7.52 4.69
CA ILE A 52 -5.61 -6.25 5.17
C ILE A 52 -6.73 -5.85 4.21
N ASP A 53 -7.88 -5.52 4.76
CA ASP A 53 -9.03 -5.09 3.98
C ASP A 53 -8.88 -3.66 3.44
N LYS A 54 -9.80 -3.29 2.55
CA LYS A 54 -9.79 -1.99 1.89
C LYS A 54 -10.06 -0.85 2.88
N GLU A 55 -10.93 -1.05 3.85
CA GLU A 55 -11.33 -0.02 4.83
C GLU A 55 -10.15 0.35 5.74
N THR A 56 -9.41 -0.65 6.19
CA THR A 56 -8.19 -0.48 6.96
C THR A 56 -7.13 0.27 6.16
N MET A 57 -6.95 -0.09 4.89
CA MET A 57 -6.03 0.65 4.02
C MET A 57 -6.46 2.09 3.74
N LEU A 58 -7.77 2.38 3.73
CA LEU A 58 -8.27 3.75 3.62
C LEU A 58 -7.89 4.56 4.87
N ALA A 59 -8.15 4.05 6.06
CA ALA A 59 -7.79 4.72 7.33
C ALA A 59 -6.27 4.99 7.41
N ILE A 60 -5.45 4.00 7.05
CA ILE A 60 -3.98 4.14 7.01
C ILE A 60 -3.55 5.22 5.99
N THR A 61 -4.25 5.30 4.85
CA THR A 61 -3.96 6.29 3.81
C THR A 61 -4.38 7.70 4.24
N GLU A 62 -5.47 7.85 4.98
CA GLU A 62 -5.89 9.13 5.58
C GLU A 62 -4.82 9.66 6.54
N LEU A 63 -4.28 8.80 7.42
CA LEU A 63 -3.14 9.14 8.28
C LEU A 63 -1.93 9.56 7.44
N HIS A 64 -1.60 8.83 6.38
CA HIS A 64 -0.47 9.16 5.49
C HIS A 64 -0.66 10.51 4.76
N ASN A 65 -1.89 10.83 4.37
CA ASN A 65 -2.25 12.04 3.64
C ASN A 65 -2.16 13.33 4.47
N MET A 66 -1.98 13.24 5.80
CA MET A 66 -1.67 14.40 6.63
C MET A 66 -0.41 15.16 6.16
N GLY A 67 0.48 14.46 5.46
CA GLY A 67 1.66 15.05 4.84
C GLY A 67 2.95 14.81 5.63
N LYS A 68 4.07 14.84 4.90
CA LYS A 68 5.40 14.61 5.47
C LYS A 68 5.69 15.68 6.54
N GLY A 69 6.03 15.24 7.75
CA GLY A 69 6.31 16.12 8.90
C GLY A 69 5.09 16.43 9.77
N LYS A 70 3.87 16.04 9.35
CA LYS A 70 2.63 16.20 10.13
C LYS A 70 2.09 14.88 10.69
N ILE A 71 2.64 13.75 10.25
CA ILE A 71 2.31 12.42 10.78
C ILE A 71 2.91 12.33 12.19
N PRO A 72 2.08 12.25 13.25
CA PRO A 72 2.58 12.16 14.62
C PRO A 72 3.19 10.79 14.86
N HIS A 73 4.04 10.70 15.88
CA HIS A 73 4.68 9.45 16.26
C HIS A 73 3.70 8.49 16.95
N GLY A 74 2.80 9.02 17.77
CA GLY A 74 1.90 8.26 18.65
C GLY A 74 2.23 8.51 20.12
N THR A 75 1.35 8.05 21.02
CA THR A 75 1.51 8.13 22.47
C THR A 75 1.72 6.76 23.12
N ILE A 76 1.38 5.68 22.42
CA ILE A 76 1.57 4.31 22.91
C ILE A 76 3.06 3.97 22.92
N ASP A 77 3.61 3.74 24.12
CA ASP A 77 4.97 3.27 24.30
C ASP A 77 5.09 1.78 23.93
N ILE A 78 6.09 1.46 23.11
CA ILE A 78 6.32 0.13 22.58
C ILE A 78 7.77 -0.26 22.83
N PRO A 79 8.02 -1.45 23.42
CA PRO A 79 9.36 -1.94 23.64
C PRO A 79 10.21 -1.88 22.36
N TYR A 80 11.30 -1.12 22.46
CA TYR A 80 12.06 -0.66 21.32
C TYR A 80 13.06 -1.71 20.82
N ASP A 81 12.65 -2.50 19.83
CA ASP A 81 13.61 -3.07 18.87
C ASP A 81 13.74 -2.10 17.70
N ARG A 82 14.87 -1.39 17.63
CA ARG A 82 15.19 -0.35 16.63
C ARG A 82 14.50 -0.59 15.28
N PRO A 83 13.45 0.18 14.93
CA PRO A 83 12.85 0.06 13.61
C PRO A 83 13.89 0.49 12.56
N ARG A 84 14.02 -0.29 11.48
CA ARG A 84 14.98 0.00 10.39
C ARG A 84 14.72 1.34 9.70
N LEU A 85 13.55 1.96 9.93
CA LEU A 85 13.10 3.23 9.38
C LEU A 85 12.25 3.98 10.40
N ALA A 86 12.27 5.32 10.37
CA ALA A 86 11.32 6.13 11.12
C ALA A 86 9.86 5.75 10.78
N PRO A 87 8.91 5.73 11.75
CA PRO A 87 7.55 5.28 11.52
C PRO A 87 6.83 5.97 10.36
N SER A 88 6.93 7.31 10.26
CA SER A 88 6.36 8.07 9.14
C SER A 88 6.91 7.64 7.77
N ARG A 89 8.21 7.31 7.71
CA ARG A 89 8.85 6.80 6.49
C ARG A 89 8.38 5.38 6.18
N ARG A 90 8.16 4.55 7.20
CA ARG A 90 7.67 3.19 7.05
C ARG A 90 6.20 3.18 6.60
N LEU A 91 5.35 4.01 7.19
CA LEU A 91 3.97 4.26 6.77
C LEU A 91 3.90 4.64 5.29
N HIS A 92 4.73 5.59 4.85
CA HIS A 92 4.81 5.94 3.43
C HIS A 92 5.15 4.73 2.53
N LYS A 93 6.06 3.84 2.96
CA LYS A 93 6.38 2.62 2.20
C LYS A 93 5.21 1.64 2.16
N ILE A 94 4.43 1.53 3.23
CA ILE A 94 3.22 0.71 3.31
C ILE A 94 2.20 1.19 2.27
N CYS A 95 1.82 2.47 2.33
CA CYS A 95 0.85 3.05 1.39
C CYS A 95 1.34 2.97 -0.06
N LYS A 96 2.63 3.27 -0.31
CA LYS A 96 3.22 3.13 -1.65
C LYS A 96 3.17 1.69 -2.16
N GLY A 97 3.47 0.71 -1.31
CA GLY A 97 3.42 -0.71 -1.64
C GLY A 97 2.02 -1.16 -2.03
N TYR A 98 1.02 -0.79 -1.24
CA TYR A 98 -0.38 -1.07 -1.53
C TYR A 98 -0.84 -0.46 -2.88
N LEU A 99 -0.54 0.82 -3.12
CA LEU A 99 -0.88 1.48 -4.38
C LEU A 99 -0.23 0.79 -5.60
N LEU A 100 1.03 0.37 -5.49
CA LEU A 100 1.72 -0.36 -6.56
C LEU A 100 1.07 -1.72 -6.81
N HIS A 101 0.69 -2.44 -5.75
CA HIS A 101 -0.01 -3.70 -5.85
C HIS A 101 -1.37 -3.53 -6.55
N THR A 102 -2.23 -2.63 -6.07
CA THR A 102 -3.57 -2.39 -6.66
C THR A 102 -3.50 -1.99 -8.13
N ARG A 103 -2.55 -1.11 -8.50
CA ARG A 103 -2.33 -0.73 -9.90
C ARG A 103 -1.86 -1.91 -10.76
N SER A 104 -0.98 -2.75 -10.21
CA SER A 104 -0.51 -3.96 -10.86
C SER A 104 -1.65 -4.95 -11.09
N GLU A 105 -2.50 -5.19 -10.10
CA GLU A 105 -3.64 -6.10 -10.21
C GLU A 105 -4.64 -5.62 -11.24
N ALA A 106 -5.04 -4.34 -11.20
CA ALA A 106 -5.94 -3.75 -12.17
C ALA A 106 -5.41 -3.83 -13.62
N ALA A 107 -4.10 -3.81 -13.81
CA ALA A 107 -3.45 -3.90 -15.11
C ALA A 107 -3.43 -5.31 -15.71
N LYS A 108 -3.60 -6.38 -14.90
CA LYS A 108 -3.48 -7.78 -15.37
C LYS A 108 -4.46 -8.10 -16.50
N GLN A 109 -5.71 -7.65 -16.41
CA GLN A 109 -6.74 -7.91 -17.40
C GLN A 109 -6.44 -7.30 -18.78
N TYR A 110 -5.55 -6.29 -18.83
CA TYR A 110 -5.24 -5.55 -20.05
C TYR A 110 -3.92 -5.99 -20.71
N ILE A 111 -3.18 -6.91 -20.10
CA ILE A 111 -1.80 -7.20 -20.51
C ILE A 111 -1.71 -7.76 -21.93
N ILE A 112 -2.65 -8.62 -22.34
CA ILE A 112 -2.66 -9.24 -23.66
C ILE A 112 -2.92 -8.18 -24.74
N ALA A 113 -3.97 -7.37 -24.57
CA ALA A 113 -4.30 -6.29 -25.49
C ALA A 113 -3.15 -5.27 -25.61
N ALA A 114 -2.46 -5.00 -24.51
CA ALA A 114 -1.32 -4.09 -24.51
C ALA A 114 -0.12 -4.66 -25.26
N ILE A 115 0.17 -5.97 -25.14
CA ILE A 115 1.23 -6.62 -25.90
C ILE A 115 0.94 -6.54 -27.41
N LEU A 116 -0.28 -6.89 -27.83
CA LEU A 116 -0.69 -6.80 -29.24
C LEU A 116 -0.57 -5.38 -29.80
N TYR A 117 -0.84 -4.36 -28.98
CA TYR A 117 -0.64 -2.97 -29.36
C TYR A 117 0.84 -2.64 -29.57
N VAL A 118 1.72 -3.05 -28.65
CA VAL A 118 3.16 -2.82 -28.79
C VAL A 118 3.72 -3.54 -30.01
N ASP A 119 3.33 -4.79 -30.24
CA ASP A 119 3.82 -5.59 -31.36
C ASP A 119 3.44 -4.98 -32.72
N SER A 120 2.29 -4.29 -32.79
CA SER A 120 1.83 -3.57 -33.99
C SER A 120 2.36 -2.14 -34.12
N HIS A 121 3.01 -1.60 -33.06
CA HIS A 121 3.52 -0.23 -32.99
C HIS A 121 4.92 -0.23 -32.35
N PRO A 122 5.96 -0.70 -33.05
CA PRO A 122 7.31 -0.82 -32.49
C PRO A 122 7.89 0.53 -32.02
N GLU A 123 7.45 1.64 -32.61
CA GLU A 123 7.82 3.00 -32.18
C GLU A 123 7.37 3.34 -30.75
N TYR A 124 6.40 2.60 -30.20
CA TYR A 124 5.92 2.79 -28.83
C TYR A 124 7.01 2.54 -27.78
N ALA A 125 7.95 1.63 -28.05
CA ALA A 125 9.05 1.32 -27.13
C ALA A 125 9.98 2.52 -26.91
N GLU A 126 10.15 3.36 -27.93
CA GLU A 126 11.02 4.54 -27.94
C GLU A 126 10.40 5.75 -27.19
N LEU A 127 9.10 5.71 -26.92
CA LEU A 127 8.40 6.80 -26.25
C LEU A 127 8.86 6.98 -24.79
N LYS A 128 8.85 8.23 -24.31
CA LYS A 128 9.09 8.48 -22.89
C LYS A 128 7.98 7.85 -22.05
N LYS A 129 8.29 7.44 -20.82
CA LYS A 129 7.32 6.77 -19.92
C LYS A 129 5.98 7.52 -19.81
N GLY A 130 5.99 8.85 -19.74
CA GLY A 130 4.78 9.66 -19.66
C GLY A 130 3.91 9.55 -20.92
N GLU A 131 4.53 9.48 -22.08
CA GLU A 131 3.87 9.32 -23.38
C GLU A 131 3.34 7.90 -23.55
N GLN A 132 4.14 6.88 -23.19
CA GLN A 132 3.70 5.47 -23.14
C GLN A 132 2.40 5.32 -22.33
N ILE A 133 2.37 5.92 -21.13
CA ILE A 133 1.17 5.94 -20.28
C ILE A 133 0.00 6.61 -21.00
N LYS A 134 0.21 7.78 -21.61
CA LYS A 134 -0.86 8.53 -22.29
C LYS A 134 -1.44 7.73 -23.47
N VAL A 135 -0.58 7.14 -24.30
CA VAL A 135 -0.96 6.36 -25.47
C VAL A 135 -1.76 5.12 -25.05
N ILE A 136 -1.22 4.30 -24.15
CA ILE A 136 -1.90 3.04 -23.75
C ILE A 136 -3.21 3.32 -23.00
N ARG A 137 -3.25 4.40 -22.21
CA ARG A 137 -4.45 4.85 -21.51
C ARG A 137 -5.56 5.19 -22.49
N ASN A 138 -5.23 5.94 -23.54
CA ASN A 138 -6.19 6.37 -24.55
C ASN A 138 -6.65 5.19 -25.42
N TYR A 139 -5.71 4.31 -25.81
CA TYR A 139 -6.01 3.12 -26.61
C TYR A 139 -6.96 2.16 -25.88
N LEU A 140 -6.66 1.83 -24.62
CA LEU A 140 -7.45 0.87 -23.83
C LEU A 140 -8.61 1.51 -23.06
N LYS A 141 -8.74 2.84 -23.09
CA LYS A 141 -9.75 3.61 -22.34
C LYS A 141 -9.75 3.27 -20.83
N ILE A 142 -8.56 3.18 -20.24
CA ILE A 142 -8.38 2.81 -18.82
C ILE A 142 -8.01 4.02 -17.95
N PRO A 143 -8.18 3.95 -16.61
CA PRO A 143 -7.68 4.97 -15.71
C PRO A 143 -6.16 5.13 -15.79
N ASN A 144 -5.67 6.34 -15.55
CA ASN A 144 -4.25 6.68 -15.62
C ASN A 144 -3.37 5.81 -14.70
N ASP A 145 -3.88 5.45 -13.53
CA ASP A 145 -3.17 4.60 -12.57
C ASP A 145 -3.06 3.14 -13.02
N THR A 146 -4.09 2.63 -13.72
CA THR A 146 -4.05 1.32 -14.38
C THR A 146 -3.03 1.33 -15.52
N ALA A 147 -3.02 2.37 -16.35
CA ALA A 147 -2.04 2.54 -17.42
C ALA A 147 -0.59 2.59 -16.90
N ARG A 148 -0.35 3.29 -15.78
CA ARG A 148 0.96 3.28 -15.09
C ARG A 148 1.39 1.87 -14.66
N GLY A 149 0.47 1.11 -14.08
CA GLY A 149 0.70 -0.29 -13.70
C GLY A 149 1.04 -1.16 -14.90
N LEU A 150 0.30 -0.97 -16.00
CA LEU A 150 0.44 -1.70 -17.24
C LEU A 150 1.80 -1.46 -17.92
N VAL A 151 2.21 -0.20 -18.10
CA VAL A 151 3.54 0.14 -18.64
C VAL A 151 4.66 -0.48 -17.80
N THR A 152 4.51 -0.49 -16.47
CA THR A 152 5.49 -1.12 -15.58
C THR A 152 5.57 -2.63 -15.80
N LYS A 153 4.43 -3.31 -16.01
CA LYS A 153 4.41 -4.75 -16.33
C LYS A 153 5.02 -5.07 -17.69
N LEU A 154 4.76 -4.26 -18.72
CA LEU A 154 5.34 -4.44 -20.05
C LEU A 154 6.87 -4.38 -19.99
N LYS A 155 7.43 -3.41 -19.25
CA LYS A 155 8.87 -3.31 -19.00
C LYS A 155 9.44 -4.52 -18.28
N HIS A 156 8.77 -4.99 -17.22
CA HIS A 156 9.21 -6.19 -16.51
C HIS A 156 9.17 -7.45 -17.39
N LYS A 157 8.23 -7.52 -18.34
CA LYS A 157 8.12 -8.60 -19.33
C LYS A 157 9.07 -8.44 -20.52
N ARG A 158 9.87 -7.36 -20.58
CA ARG A 158 10.78 -7.03 -21.69
C ARG A 158 10.08 -6.94 -23.05
N VAL A 159 8.85 -6.43 -23.05
CA VAL A 159 8.08 -6.13 -24.27
C VAL A 159 8.42 -4.73 -24.79
N ILE A 160 8.80 -3.83 -23.87
CA ILE A 160 9.28 -2.46 -24.08
C ILE A 160 10.40 -2.15 -23.08
#